data_AF-A0A6P5N5L3-F1
#
_entry.id   AF-A0A6P5N5L3-F1
#
_cell.length_a   1.000
_cell.length_b   1.000
_cell.length_c   1.000
_cell.angle_alpha   90.00
_cell.angle_beta   90.00
_cell.angle_gamma   90.00
#
_symmetry.space_group_name_H-M   'P 1'
#
loop_
_entity.id
_entity.type
_entity.pdbx_description
1 polymer ?
#
loop_
_entity_poly.entity_id
_entity_poly.type
_entity_poly.pdbx_seq_one_letter_code
_entity_poly.pdbx_strand_id
1 'polypeptide(L)'
;MPEFEAPKKLRAALPLEIGMPHRVWNCSQAGALVAWVLQGDSPVLGKALSSDKIVEPCCAPLIPGMEGIKRAALDAGAFGCTISGAGPTAVAVIDDERSAYQWQLDLNSYATVAAIAMMHLLICTSFSETFYFRLM
;
A
#
# COMPACT_ATOMS: atom_id res chain seq x y z
N MET A 1 -2.68 24.37 8.20
CA MET A 1 -3.01 23.97 6.80
C MET A 1 -4.51 23.77 6.71
N PRO A 2 -5.16 24.10 5.57
CA PRO A 2 -6.58 23.77 5.39
C PRO A 2 -6.75 22.25 5.40
N GLU A 3 -7.87 21.80 5.96
CA GLU A 3 -8.24 20.39 6.12
C GLU A 3 -8.42 19.75 4.73
N PHE A 4 -7.56 18.79 4.38
CA PHE A 4 -7.69 18.05 3.13
C PHE A 4 -8.90 17.12 3.21
N GLU A 5 -10.02 17.49 2.58
CA GLU A 5 -11.22 16.64 2.50
C GLU A 5 -11.00 15.48 1.50
N ALA A 6 -10.10 14.56 1.88
CA ALA A 6 -9.53 13.50 1.06
C ALA A 6 -10.56 12.57 0.38
N PRO A 7 -11.51 11.95 1.13
CA PRO A 7 -12.16 10.74 0.63
C PRO A 7 -13.20 11.01 -0.46
N LYS A 8 -13.77 12.21 -0.52
CA LYS A 8 -14.75 12.60 -1.55
C LYS A 8 -14.07 13.01 -2.84
N LYS A 9 -13.03 13.84 -2.74
CA LYS A 9 -12.27 14.33 -3.91
C LYS A 9 -11.55 13.20 -4.64
N LEU A 10 -10.97 12.26 -3.90
CA LEU A 10 -10.25 11.12 -4.49
C LEU A 10 -11.21 10.16 -5.21
N ARG A 11 -12.38 9.86 -4.61
CA ARG A 11 -13.39 9.04 -5.28
C ARG A 11 -13.97 9.71 -6.53
N ALA A 12 -14.15 11.03 -6.51
CA ALA A 12 -14.64 11.77 -7.66
C ALA A 12 -13.66 11.80 -8.85
N ALA A 13 -12.37 11.50 -8.63
CA ALA A 13 -11.36 11.45 -9.67
C ALA A 13 -11.34 10.13 -10.44
N LEU A 14 -12.07 9.11 -9.98
CA LEU A 14 -12.12 7.81 -10.63
C LEU A 14 -12.87 7.88 -11.96
N PRO A 15 -12.41 7.14 -12.98
CA PRO A 15 -13.09 7.10 -14.26
C PRO A 15 -14.45 6.40 -14.12
N LEU A 16 -15.45 6.90 -14.86
CA LEU A 16 -16.77 6.27 -14.92
C LEU A 16 -16.73 4.91 -15.64
N GLU A 17 -15.82 4.77 -16.60
CA GLU A 17 -15.64 3.56 -17.40
C GLU A 17 -14.20 3.08 -17.33
N ILE A 18 -14.04 1.76 -17.20
CA ILE A 18 -12.73 1.11 -17.14
C ILE A 18 -12.64 0.12 -18.30
N GLY A 19 -11.51 0.07 -19.00
CA GLY A 19 -11.29 -0.91 -20.05
C GLY A 19 -11.18 -2.33 -19.50
N MET A 20 -11.62 -3.34 -20.26
CA MET A 20 -11.47 -4.74 -19.86
C MET A 20 -10.03 -5.12 -19.50
N PRO A 21 -8.98 -4.68 -20.23
CA PRO A 21 -7.60 -5.00 -19.87
C PRO A 21 -7.20 -4.53 -18.47
N HIS A 22 -7.64 -3.35 -18.04
CA HIS A 22 -7.34 -2.83 -16.70
C HIS A 22 -8.09 -3.61 -15.62
N ARG A 23 -9.36 -3.99 -15.87
CA ARG A 23 -10.11 -4.85 -14.94
C ARG A 23 -9.41 -6.20 -14.74
N VAL A 24 -9.08 -6.89 -15.84
CA VAL A 24 -8.40 -8.19 -15.79
C VAL A 24 -7.07 -8.07 -15.05
N TRP A 25 -6.29 -7.03 -15.34
CA TRP A 25 -5.02 -6.78 -14.68
C TRP A 25 -5.17 -6.56 -13.16
N ASN A 26 -6.06 -5.68 -12.73
CA ASN A 26 -6.27 -5.41 -11.31
C ASN A 26 -6.82 -6.64 -10.58
N CYS A 27 -7.72 -7.41 -11.21
CA CYS A 27 -8.19 -8.68 -10.65
C CYS A 27 -7.05 -9.70 -10.50
N SER A 28 -6.10 -9.76 -11.44
CA SER A 28 -4.94 -10.65 -11.29
C SER A 28 -4.02 -10.22 -10.13
N GLN A 29 -3.85 -8.91 -9.90
CA GLN A 29 -3.09 -8.43 -8.73
C GLN A 29 -3.79 -8.76 -7.41
N ALA A 30 -5.12 -8.72 -7.36
CA ALA A 30 -5.88 -9.21 -6.21
C ALA A 30 -5.66 -10.73 -5.98
N GLY A 31 -5.55 -11.51 -7.06
CA GLY A 31 -5.14 -12.92 -6.97
C GLY A 31 -3.73 -13.10 -6.43
N ALA A 32 -2.78 -12.23 -6.79
CA ALA A 32 -1.43 -12.24 -6.25
C ALA A 32 -1.39 -11.94 -4.74
N LEU A 33 -2.28 -11.07 -4.25
CA LEU A 33 -2.45 -10.86 -2.80
C LEU A 33 -2.88 -12.14 -2.09
N VAL A 34 -3.85 -12.88 -2.65
CA VAL A 34 -4.27 -14.18 -2.08
C VAL A 34 -3.12 -15.19 -2.11
N ALA A 35 -2.38 -15.26 -3.22
CA ALA A 35 -1.21 -16.14 -3.33
C ALA A 35 -0.15 -15.80 -2.27
N TRP A 36 0.09 -14.51 -2.03
CA TRP A 36 0.97 -14.06 -0.96
C TRP A 36 0.49 -14.50 0.43
N VAL A 37 -0.80 -14.38 0.75
CA VAL A 37 -1.34 -14.86 2.04
C VAL A 37 -1.05 -16.35 2.25
N LEU A 38 -1.06 -17.14 1.18
CA LEU A 38 -0.82 -18.58 1.24
C LEU A 38 0.67 -18.96 1.28
N GLN A 39 1.54 -18.16 0.68
CA GLN A 39 2.94 -18.52 0.42
C GLN A 39 3.96 -17.67 1.17
N GLY A 40 3.57 -16.48 1.64
CA GLY A 40 4.43 -15.55 2.37
C GLY A 40 5.46 -14.79 1.52
N ASP A 41 5.35 -14.79 0.18
CA ASP A 41 6.32 -14.12 -0.71
C ASP A 41 6.16 -12.58 -0.74
N SER A 42 6.81 -11.89 0.20
CA SER A 42 6.75 -10.42 0.34
C SER A 42 7.08 -9.63 -0.96
N PRO A 43 8.08 -10.05 -1.77
CA PRO A 43 8.28 -9.47 -3.10
C PRO A 43 7.05 -9.52 -4.03
N VAL A 44 6.29 -10.62 -4.02
CA VAL A 44 5.03 -10.74 -4.79
C VAL A 44 4.00 -9.73 -4.28
N LEU A 45 3.86 -9.59 -2.95
CA LEU A 45 2.94 -8.61 -2.36
C LEU A 45 3.29 -7.17 -2.78
N GLY A 46 4.55 -6.76 -2.63
CA GLY A 46 4.98 -5.41 -2.96
C GLY A 46 4.73 -5.05 -4.43
N LYS A 47 5.08 -5.98 -5.34
CA LYS A 47 4.80 -5.83 -6.77
C LYS A 47 3.31 -5.69 -7.05
N ALA A 48 2.48 -6.56 -6.45
CA ALA A 48 1.04 -6.54 -6.65
C ALA A 48 0.40 -5.22 -6.17
N LEU A 49 0.79 -4.75 -4.98
CA LEU A 49 0.31 -3.49 -4.40
C LEU A 49 0.67 -2.27 -5.26
N SER A 50 1.85 -2.26 -5.88
CA SER A 50 2.31 -1.13 -6.70
C SER A 50 1.81 -1.16 -8.15
N SER A 51 0.99 -2.15 -8.50
CA SER A 51 0.58 -2.44 -9.88
C SER A 51 -0.84 -2.00 -10.21
N ASP A 52 -1.48 -1.18 -9.38
CA ASP A 52 -2.82 -0.65 -9.67
C ASP A 52 -2.84 0.21 -10.95
N LYS A 53 -3.75 -0.09 -11.87
CA LYS A 53 -3.96 0.66 -13.12
C LYS A 53 -5.25 1.48 -13.16
N ILE A 54 -5.99 1.53 -12.06
CA ILE A 54 -7.32 2.13 -12.00
C ILE A 54 -7.39 3.24 -10.95
N VAL A 55 -7.15 2.94 -9.67
CA VAL A 55 -7.45 3.88 -8.58
C VAL A 55 -6.26 4.80 -8.32
N GLU A 56 -5.09 4.23 -8.09
CA GLU A 56 -3.87 4.93 -7.75
C GLU A 56 -3.43 5.95 -8.82
N PRO A 57 -3.45 5.65 -10.14
CA PRO A 57 -3.11 6.65 -11.16
C PRO A 57 -4.00 7.90 -11.15
N CYS A 58 -5.25 7.77 -10.71
CA CYS A 58 -6.19 8.88 -10.58
C CYS A 58 -6.04 9.62 -9.25
N CYS A 59 -5.76 8.88 -8.17
CA CYS A 59 -5.76 9.40 -6.81
C CYS A 59 -4.39 9.99 -6.39
N ALA A 60 -3.27 9.37 -6.77
CA ALA A 60 -1.93 9.76 -6.31
C ALA A 60 -1.57 11.22 -6.64
N PRO A 61 -1.88 11.75 -7.85
CA PRO A 61 -1.56 13.14 -8.19
C PRO A 61 -2.30 14.17 -7.34
N LEU A 62 -3.42 13.78 -6.73
CA LEU A 62 -4.25 14.64 -5.88
C LEU A 62 -3.78 14.64 -4.42
N ILE A 63 -2.86 13.76 -4.05
CA ILE A 63 -2.30 13.66 -2.70
C ILE A 63 -0.94 14.36 -2.70
N PRO A 64 -0.81 15.53 -2.04
CA PRO A 64 0.45 16.27 -2.01
C PRO A 64 1.61 15.40 -1.48
N GLY A 65 2.69 15.31 -2.25
CA GLY A 65 3.89 14.57 -1.84
C GLY A 65 3.84 13.04 -2.05
N MET A 66 2.73 12.47 -2.51
CA MET A 66 2.57 11.01 -2.65
C MET A 66 3.64 10.37 -3.55
N GLU A 67 3.97 10.98 -4.69
CA GLU A 67 5.03 10.46 -5.57
C GLU A 67 6.40 10.46 -4.88
N GLY A 68 6.71 11.50 -4.10
CA GLY A 68 7.95 11.58 -3.32
C GLY A 68 8.01 10.49 -2.25
N ILE A 69 6.89 10.21 -1.59
CA ILE A 69 6.77 9.16 -0.57
C ILE A 69 6.97 7.77 -1.16
N LYS A 70 6.33 7.48 -2.29
CA LYS A 70 6.50 6.22 -3.02
C LYS A 70 7.94 6.04 -3.48
N ARG A 71 8.56 7.12 -3.97
CA ARG A 71 9.98 7.09 -4.37
C ARG A 71 10.88 6.81 -3.18
N ALA A 72 10.69 7.51 -2.06
CA ALA A 72 11.45 7.29 -0.84
C ALA A 72 11.30 5.86 -0.30
N ALA A 73 10.11 5.27 -0.42
CA ALA A 73 9.89 3.87 -0.03
C ALA A 73 10.72 2.91 -0.88
N LEU A 74 10.71 3.11 -2.20
CA LEU A 74 11.50 2.28 -3.12
C LEU A 74 13.01 2.49 -2.92
N ASP A 75 13.46 3.71 -2.68
CA ASP A 75 14.87 4.03 -2.41
C ASP A 75 15.33 3.42 -1.07
N ALA A 76 14.43 3.26 -0.09
CA ALA A 76 14.64 2.52 1.14
C ALA A 76 14.55 0.99 0.97
N GLY A 77 14.36 0.47 -0.24
CA GLY A 77 14.33 -0.97 -0.51
C GLY A 77 12.96 -1.63 -0.34
N ALA A 78 11.86 -0.87 -0.36
CA ALA A 78 10.53 -1.45 -0.42
C ALA A 78 10.35 -2.30 -1.70
N PHE A 79 9.71 -3.46 -1.56
CA PHE A 79 9.22 -4.24 -2.71
C PHE A 79 8.07 -3.56 -3.43
N GLY A 80 7.40 -2.63 -2.75
CA GLY A 80 6.33 -1.83 -3.31
C GLY A 80 5.74 -0.83 -2.33
N CYS A 81 5.05 0.17 -2.87
CA CYS A 81 4.37 1.22 -2.12
C CYS A 81 3.12 1.68 -2.87
N THR A 82 2.00 1.83 -2.16
CA THR A 82 0.73 2.30 -2.72
C THR A 82 -0.04 3.17 -1.74
N ILE A 83 -1.12 3.78 -2.20
CA ILE A 83 -2.09 4.50 -1.35
C ILE A 83 -2.86 3.48 -0.50
N SER A 84 -2.96 3.72 0.79
CA SER A 84 -3.76 2.91 1.71
C SER A 84 -5.22 3.39 1.73
N GLY A 85 -6.14 2.50 1.40
CA GLY A 85 -7.58 2.76 1.46
C GLY A 85 -8.02 3.90 0.54
N ALA A 86 -8.70 4.90 1.10
CA ALA A 86 -9.14 6.09 0.35
C ALA A 86 -8.10 7.22 0.35
N GLY A 87 -6.89 6.98 0.87
CA GLY A 87 -5.88 8.02 1.08
C GLY A 87 -6.21 8.99 2.23
N PRO A 88 -5.31 9.95 2.52
CA PRO A 88 -4.05 10.21 1.81
C PRO A 88 -2.91 9.27 2.21
N THR A 89 -3.10 8.38 3.18
CA THR A 89 -2.02 7.55 3.74
C THR A 89 -1.39 6.63 2.69
N ALA A 90 -0.08 6.39 2.82
CA ALA A 90 0.66 5.42 2.02
C ALA A 90 1.00 4.18 2.86
N VAL A 91 1.15 3.05 2.18
CA VAL A 91 1.62 1.78 2.75
C VAL A 91 2.73 1.22 1.85
N ALA A 92 3.80 0.71 2.46
CA ALA A 92 4.91 0.10 1.77
C ALA A 92 5.23 -1.28 2.36
N VAL A 93 5.75 -2.19 1.52
CA VAL A 93 6.23 -3.51 1.93
C VAL A 93 7.74 -3.49 1.96
N ILE A 94 8.31 -3.51 3.17
CA ILE A 94 9.75 -3.48 3.43
C ILE A 94 10.07 -4.65 4.35
N ASP A 95 11.03 -5.47 3.95
CA ASP A 95 11.43 -6.68 4.70
C ASP A 95 12.51 -6.39 5.77
N ASP A 96 13.28 -5.31 5.58
CA ASP A 96 14.31 -4.88 6.52
C ASP A 96 13.76 -3.85 7.51
N GLU A 97 13.73 -4.20 8.80
CA GLU A 97 13.18 -3.33 9.85
C GLU A 97 13.91 -1.98 9.94
N ARG A 98 15.22 -1.99 9.75
CA ARG A 98 16.04 -0.76 9.80
C ARG A 98 15.68 0.18 8.65
N SER A 99 15.48 -0.36 7.46
CA SER A 99 15.05 0.40 6.29
C SER A 99 13.62 0.92 6.43
N ALA A 100 12.72 0.13 7.03
CA ALA A 100 11.36 0.58 7.37
C ALA A 100 11.38 1.74 8.37
N TYR A 101 12.23 1.65 9.40
CA TYR A 101 12.41 2.74 10.36
C TYR A 101 13.06 3.98 9.73
N GLN A 102 14.05 3.81 8.86
CA GLN A 102 14.65 4.93 8.14
C GLN A 102 13.62 5.64 7.26
N TRP A 103 12.83 4.88 6.50
CA TRP A 103 11.75 5.44 5.70
C TRP A 103 10.75 6.21 6.57
N GLN A 104 10.37 5.67 7.73
CA GLN A 104 9.54 6.38 8.71
C GLN A 104 10.14 7.72 9.14
N LEU A 105 11.45 7.78 9.38
CA LEU A 105 12.12 9.02 9.75
C LEU A 105 12.14 10.02 8.59
N ASP A 106 12.37 9.55 7.36
CA ASP A 106 12.33 10.38 6.15
C ASP A 106 10.92 10.96 5.94
N LEU A 107 9.88 10.19 6.30
CA LEU A 107 8.47 10.60 6.31
C LEU A 107 8.13 11.70 7.31
N ASN A 108 8.95 11.98 8.33
CA ASN A 108 8.70 13.10 9.25
C ASN A 108 8.73 14.46 8.53
N SER A 109 9.37 14.53 7.35
CA SER A 109 9.29 15.71 6.47
C SER A 109 7.95 15.82 5.71
N TYR A 110 7.19 14.73 5.61
CA TYR A 110 5.90 14.60 4.95
C TYR A 110 4.79 14.47 6.01
N ALA A 111 4.42 15.60 6.62
CA ALA A 111 3.62 15.71 7.85
C ALA A 111 2.19 15.07 7.89
N THR A 112 1.79 14.21 6.94
CA THR A 112 0.39 13.80 6.78
C THR A 112 0.11 12.32 6.48
N VAL A 113 1.11 11.46 6.29
CA VAL A 113 0.84 10.17 5.60
C VAL A 113 1.81 9.06 5.99
N ALA A 114 1.57 8.40 7.12
CA ALA A 114 2.28 7.16 7.43
C ALA A 114 1.38 6.20 8.22
N ALA A 115 0.83 5.20 7.52
CA ALA A 115 0.43 3.95 8.15
C ALA A 115 1.50 2.93 7.76
N ILE A 116 2.49 2.76 8.63
CA ILE A 116 3.57 1.81 8.41
C ILE A 116 3.04 0.42 8.78
N ALA A 117 2.79 -0.40 7.77
CA ALA A 117 2.61 -1.83 7.98
C ALA A 117 3.99 -2.49 7.94
N MET A 118 4.69 -2.53 9.09
CA MET A 118 5.81 -3.45 9.26
C MET A 118 5.23 -4.86 9.32
N MET A 119 5.23 -5.55 8.19
CA MET A 119 4.86 -6.97 8.14
C MET A 119 6.10 -7.79 8.52
N HIS A 120 6.49 -7.77 9.80
CA HIS A 120 7.47 -8.72 10.31
C HIS A 120 6.80 -10.09 10.39
N LEU A 121 7.03 -10.93 9.37
CA LEU A 121 6.37 -12.21 9.25
C LEU A 121 7.14 -13.25 10.08
N LEU A 122 6.85 -13.29 11.39
CA LEU A 122 7.04 -14.49 12.21
C LEU A 122 5.98 -15.53 11.81
N ILE A 123 6.11 -16.11 10.61
CA ILE A 123 5.46 -17.39 10.29
C ILE A 123 6.55 -18.45 10.18
N CYS A 124 7.23 -18.67 11.31
CA CYS A 124 7.79 -19.98 11.62
C CYS A 124 6.76 -20.70 12.49
N THR A 125 6.11 -21.70 11.92
CA THR A 125 5.63 -22.90 12.64
C THR A 125 4.64 -22.71 13.81
N SER A 126 3.47 -22.10 13.59
CA SER A 126 2.26 -22.47 14.37
C SER A 126 1.02 -21.84 13.76
N PHE A 127 0.51 -22.48 12.70
CA PHE A 127 -0.84 -22.27 12.18
C PHE A 127 -1.86 -22.93 13.13
N SER A 128 -1.98 -22.42 14.36
CA SER A 128 -3.09 -22.70 15.29
C SER A 128 -3.11 -21.59 16.33
N GLU A 129 -4.29 -21.02 16.63
CA GLU A 129 -4.59 -20.24 17.86
C GLU A 129 -4.51 -18.69 17.87
N THR A 130 -4.59 -17.92 16.77
CA THR A 130 -4.68 -16.44 16.96
C THR A 130 -5.60 -15.64 16.04
N PHE A 131 -6.47 -16.30 15.27
CA PHE A 131 -7.50 -15.58 14.48
C PHE A 131 -8.80 -15.28 15.25
N TYR A 132 -8.86 -15.54 16.57
CA TYR A 132 -10.12 -15.50 17.33
C TYR A 132 -10.35 -14.28 18.24
N PHE A 133 -9.43 -13.31 18.34
CA PHE A 133 -9.56 -12.19 19.29
C PHE A 133 -9.48 -10.80 18.65
N ARG A 134 -10.43 -10.44 17.77
CA ARG A 134 -10.83 -9.03 17.55
C ARG A 134 -12.18 -8.84 16.83
N LEU A 135 -13.12 -9.74 17.03
CA LEU A 135 -14.54 -9.58 16.64
C LEU A 135 -15.42 -10.01 17.82
N MET A 136 -15.33 -9.25 18.92
CA MET A 136 -16.36 -9.12 19.96
C MET A 136 -16.36 -7.67 20.43
#